data_AF-A0A7X3TS38-F1
#
_entry.id   AF-A0A7X3TS38-F1
#
_cell.length_a   1.000
_cell.length_b   1.000
_cell.length_c   1.000
_cell.angle_alpha   90.00
_cell.angle_beta   90.00
_cell.angle_gamma   90.00
#
_symmetry.space_group_name_H-M   'P 1'
#
loop_
_entity.id
_entity.type
_entity.pdbx_description
1 polymer ?
#
loop_
_entity_poly.entity_id
_entity_poly.type
_entity_poly.pdbx_seq_one_letter_code
_entity_poly.pdbx_strand_id
1 'polypeptide(L)'
;MHVSLFIAVRKTPLCAIACYLSLSLGSASADDSIRVHIEALRAAKDSLLKSEDSPLLPEQRAHFEQLAYYPIDLRYRLRGELHIYGRQRIVEIPNTDGTTTELERFGRFVSAFGENDFWLEVYRSPQTGETEIFFKDLTNGHTTYGGGRYARLT
;
A
#
# COMPACT_ATOMS: atom_id res chain seq x y z
N MET A 1 -13.81 23.50 -4.60
CA MET A 1 -14.91 24.22 -5.27
C MET A 1 -16.12 23.29 -5.33
N HIS A 2 -17.12 23.53 -4.49
CA HIS A 2 -18.39 22.81 -4.49
C HIS A 2 -19.40 23.55 -5.36
N VAL A 3 -20.19 22.79 -6.14
CA VAL A 3 -21.33 23.32 -6.91
C VAL A 3 -22.57 22.48 -6.60
N SER A 4 -23.65 23.20 -6.31
CA SER A 4 -24.92 22.82 -5.70
C SER A 4 -25.86 22.01 -6.60
N LEU A 5 -26.86 21.34 -6.01
CA LEU A 5 -28.13 21.08 -6.68
C LEU A 5 -29.33 21.31 -5.76
N PHE A 6 -30.30 22.05 -6.29
CA PHE A 6 -31.54 22.53 -5.68
C PHE A 6 -32.54 21.41 -5.37
N ILE A 7 -33.22 21.50 -4.22
CA ILE A 7 -34.48 20.78 -3.97
C ILE A 7 -35.60 21.81 -3.99
N ALA A 8 -36.40 21.80 -5.06
CA ALA A 8 -37.69 22.48 -5.11
C ALA A 8 -38.75 21.55 -4.50
N VAL A 9 -39.31 21.94 -3.35
CA VAL A 9 -40.43 21.22 -2.71
C VAL A 9 -41.75 21.80 -3.22
N ARG A 10 -42.55 20.98 -3.92
CA ARG A 10 -44.00 21.19 -4.01
C ARG A 10 -44.74 19.85 -3.89
N LYS A 11 -45.75 19.86 -3.02
CA LYS A 11 -46.60 18.75 -2.57
C LYS A 11 -47.61 18.35 -3.65
N THR A 12 -47.70 17.05 -3.98
CA THR A 12 -48.95 16.24 -4.13
C THR A 12 -48.62 14.76 -4.46
N PRO A 13 -49.53 13.80 -4.21
CA PRO A 13 -49.17 12.42 -3.86
C PRO A 13 -49.47 11.36 -4.94
N LEU A 14 -48.96 10.14 -4.67
CA LEU A 14 -49.14 8.86 -5.36
C LEU A 14 -48.37 8.61 -6.68
N CYS A 15 -47.75 7.40 -6.70
CA CYS A 15 -47.15 6.69 -7.83
C CYS A 15 -45.83 7.23 -8.39
N ALA A 16 -44.72 6.80 -7.79
CA ALA A 16 -43.65 6.08 -8.51
C ALA A 16 -42.53 5.78 -7.51
N ILE A 17 -42.50 4.53 -7.03
CA ILE A 17 -41.25 3.92 -6.53
C ILE A 17 -40.38 3.75 -7.77
N ALA A 18 -39.64 4.80 -8.13
CA ALA A 18 -38.50 4.68 -9.02
C ALA A 18 -37.28 4.51 -8.13
N CYS A 19 -36.89 3.24 -7.94
CA CYS A 19 -35.60 2.86 -7.39
C CYS A 19 -34.49 3.66 -8.07
N TYR A 20 -33.96 4.68 -7.39
CA TYR A 20 -32.59 5.11 -7.64
C TYR A 20 -31.66 4.09 -6.98
N LEU A 21 -31.59 2.91 -7.60
CA LEU A 21 -30.49 2.00 -7.41
C LEU A 21 -29.33 2.61 -8.22
N SER A 22 -28.66 3.63 -7.68
CA SER A 22 -27.35 4.02 -8.17
C SER A 22 -26.39 2.90 -7.81
N LEU A 23 -26.41 1.86 -8.64
CA LEU A 23 -25.47 0.75 -8.66
C LEU A 23 -24.08 1.37 -8.75
N SER A 24 -23.30 1.22 -7.68
CA SER A 24 -21.87 1.54 -7.64
C SER A 24 -21.09 0.53 -8.48
N LEU A 25 -21.40 0.43 -9.78
CA LEU A 25 -20.78 -0.51 -10.72
C LEU A 25 -19.35 -0.12 -11.13
N GLY A 26 -18.81 0.94 -10.53
CA GLY A 26 -17.47 1.46 -10.83
C GLY A 26 -16.34 0.92 -9.93
N SER A 27 -16.64 0.35 -8.76
CA SER A 27 -15.59 -0.17 -7.86
C SER A 27 -15.14 -1.58 -8.21
N ALA A 28 -16.06 -2.48 -8.61
CA ALA A 28 -15.74 -3.87 -8.89
C ALA A 28 -14.71 -4.03 -10.02
N SER A 29 -14.88 -3.32 -11.14
CA SER A 29 -13.95 -3.40 -12.28
C SER A 29 -12.56 -2.83 -11.95
N ALA A 30 -12.47 -1.80 -11.09
CA ALA A 30 -11.19 -1.25 -10.65
C ALA A 30 -10.48 -2.18 -9.66
N ASP A 31 -11.24 -2.78 -8.74
CA ASP A 31 -10.74 -3.74 -7.76
C ASP A 31 -10.20 -5.01 -8.44
N ASP A 32 -10.89 -5.50 -9.46
CA ASP A 32 -10.43 -6.64 -10.26
C ASP A 32 -9.12 -6.32 -11.01
N SER A 33 -9.02 -5.14 -11.61
CA SER A 33 -7.78 -4.70 -12.26
C SER A 33 -6.59 -4.63 -11.28
N ILE A 34 -6.84 -4.14 -10.06
CA ILE A 34 -5.80 -4.08 -9.01
C ILE A 34 -5.39 -5.49 -8.56
N ARG A 35 -6.33 -6.41 -8.39
CA ARG A 35 -6.04 -7.80 -8.02
C ARG A 35 -5.15 -8.47 -9.06
N VAL A 36 -5.52 -8.36 -10.34
CA VAL A 36 -4.72 -8.90 -11.46
C VAL A 36 -3.32 -8.30 -11.46
N HIS A 37 -3.19 -6.99 -11.22
CA HIS A 37 -1.89 -6.34 -11.13
C HIS A 37 -1.03 -6.87 -9.97
N ILE A 38 -1.63 -7.05 -8.79
CA ILE A 38 -0.93 -7.62 -7.62
C ILE A 38 -0.48 -9.05 -7.90
N GLU A 39 -1.33 -9.88 -8.51
CA GLU A 39 -0.98 -11.26 -8.89
C GLU A 39 0.17 -11.29 -9.89
N ALA A 40 0.15 -10.43 -10.91
CA ALA A 40 1.23 -10.31 -11.87
C ALA A 40 2.56 -9.89 -11.20
N LEU A 41 2.52 -8.94 -10.27
CA LEU A 41 3.71 -8.53 -9.50
C LEU A 41 4.26 -9.66 -8.62
N ARG A 42 3.38 -10.44 -7.96
CA ARG A 42 3.79 -11.60 -7.15
C ARG A 42 4.44 -12.67 -8.01
N ALA A 43 3.83 -13.01 -9.14
CA ALA A 43 4.37 -13.98 -10.09
C ALA A 43 5.73 -13.53 -10.67
N ALA A 44 5.86 -12.25 -11.03
CA ALA A 44 7.12 -11.69 -11.49
C ALA A 44 8.22 -11.77 -10.41
N LYS A 45 7.89 -11.46 -9.15
CA LYS A 45 8.81 -11.55 -8.02
C LYS A 45 9.23 -12.98 -7.74
N ASP A 46 8.31 -13.93 -7.74
CA ASP A 46 8.63 -15.35 -7.55
C ASP A 46 9.49 -15.88 -8.69
N SER A 47 9.25 -15.45 -9.93
CA SER A 47 10.09 -15.78 -11.08
C SER A 47 11.51 -15.24 -10.93
N LEU A 48 11.66 -13.98 -10.51
CA LEU A 48 12.97 -13.38 -10.24
C LEU A 48 13.73 -14.14 -9.15
N LEU A 49 13.05 -14.57 -8.08
CA LEU A 49 13.70 -15.32 -7.00
C LEU A 49 14.13 -16.74 -7.40
N LYS A 50 13.59 -17.28 -8.50
CA LYS A 50 14.03 -18.54 -9.12
C LYS A 50 15.17 -18.35 -10.12
N SER A 51 15.44 -17.13 -10.57
CA SER A 51 16.42 -16.87 -11.62
C SER A 51 17.85 -16.92 -11.10
N GLU A 52 18.81 -16.91 -12.03
CA GLU A 52 20.24 -16.85 -11.70
C GLU A 52 20.62 -15.56 -10.96
N ASP A 53 19.89 -14.46 -11.20
CA ASP A 53 20.08 -13.15 -10.55
C ASP A 53 19.40 -13.03 -9.19
N SER A 54 18.86 -14.14 -8.66
CA SER A 54 18.20 -14.17 -7.36
C SER A 54 19.16 -13.81 -6.22
N PRO A 55 18.71 -13.03 -5.22
CA PRO A 55 19.48 -12.79 -3.99
C PRO A 55 19.50 -14.01 -3.05
N LEU A 56 18.77 -15.09 -3.36
CA LEU A 56 18.80 -16.32 -2.58
C LEU A 56 20.11 -17.06 -2.80
N LEU A 57 20.62 -17.71 -1.75
CA LEU A 57 21.76 -18.62 -1.88
C LEU A 57 21.40 -19.79 -2.81
N PRO A 58 22.36 -20.38 -3.54
CA PRO A 58 22.10 -21.47 -4.48
C PRO A 58 21.29 -22.63 -3.87
N GLU A 59 21.60 -23.00 -2.63
CA GLU A 59 20.92 -24.07 -1.90
C GLU A 59 19.47 -23.70 -1.54
N GLN A 60 19.23 -22.43 -1.17
CA GLN A 60 17.89 -21.92 -0.90
C GLN A 60 17.06 -21.85 -2.18
N ARG A 61 17.67 -21.39 -3.27
CA ARG A 61 17.04 -21.27 -4.59
C ARG A 61 16.63 -22.64 -5.14
N ALA A 62 17.45 -23.68 -4.95
CA ALA A 62 17.14 -25.04 -5.37
C ALA A 62 15.86 -25.61 -4.73
N HIS A 63 15.47 -25.11 -3.56
CA HIS A 63 14.26 -25.51 -2.83
C HIS A 63 13.16 -24.44 -2.83
N PHE A 64 13.36 -23.33 -3.56
CA PHE A 64 12.41 -22.21 -3.55
C PHE A 64 11.25 -22.43 -4.53
N GLU A 65 10.03 -22.56 -4.00
CA GLU A 65 8.83 -22.70 -4.81
C GLU A 65 8.12 -21.37 -5.10
N GLN A 66 7.92 -20.55 -4.07
CA GLN A 66 7.28 -19.23 -4.14
C GLN A 66 7.41 -18.53 -2.79
N LEU A 67 7.18 -17.23 -2.74
CA LEU A 67 7.04 -16.52 -1.48
C LEU A 67 5.69 -16.81 -0.81
N ALA A 68 5.66 -16.77 0.52
CA ALA A 68 4.43 -16.83 1.29
C ALA A 68 3.73 -15.45 1.26
N TYR A 69 2.57 -15.37 0.61
CA TYR A 69 1.77 -14.15 0.56
C TYR A 69 0.46 -14.31 1.33
N TYR A 70 0.00 -13.23 1.96
CA TYR A 70 -1.39 -13.15 2.39
C TYR A 70 -2.35 -13.13 1.19
N PRO A 71 -3.59 -13.61 1.35
CA PRO A 71 -4.66 -13.38 0.38
C PRO A 71 -4.79 -11.89 0.04
N ILE A 72 -5.13 -11.58 -1.20
CA ILE A 72 -5.30 -10.18 -1.61
C ILE A 72 -6.56 -9.63 -0.95
N ASP A 73 -6.37 -8.68 -0.05
CA ASP A 73 -7.45 -7.97 0.63
C ASP A 73 -7.27 -6.46 0.43
N LEU A 74 -8.13 -5.91 -0.43
CA LEU A 74 -8.08 -4.50 -0.83
C LEU A 74 -8.47 -3.55 0.30
N ARG A 75 -8.99 -4.04 1.44
CA ARG A 75 -9.18 -3.21 2.65
C ARG A 75 -7.86 -2.69 3.19
N TYR A 76 -6.74 -3.38 2.93
CA TYR A 76 -5.40 -2.92 3.29
C TYR A 76 -4.73 -2.04 2.22
N ARG A 77 -5.44 -1.72 1.13
CA ARG A 77 -5.01 -0.69 0.17
C ARG A 77 -5.46 0.68 0.69
N LEU A 78 -4.62 1.25 1.53
CA LEU A 78 -4.95 2.48 2.24
C LEU A 78 -4.77 3.71 1.35
N ARG A 79 -5.67 4.68 1.52
CA ARG A 79 -5.55 6.03 0.96
C ARG A 79 -5.35 6.99 2.12
N GLY A 80 -4.54 8.01 1.91
CA GLY A 80 -4.19 8.96 2.95
C GLY A 80 -3.51 10.18 2.37
N GLU A 81 -3.15 11.10 3.25
CA GLU A 81 -2.47 12.32 2.91
C GLU A 81 -0.98 12.20 3.19
N LEU A 82 -0.15 12.74 2.29
CA LEU A 82 1.28 12.84 2.50
C LEU A 82 1.62 14.25 3.00
N HIS A 83 2.01 14.36 4.26
CA HIS A 83 2.42 15.60 4.90
C HIS A 83 3.95 15.68 4.88
N ILE A 84 4.49 16.48 3.97
CA ILE A 84 5.94 16.66 3.80
C ILE A 84 6.47 17.57 4.91
N TYR A 85 7.59 17.19 5.54
CA TYR A 85 8.19 18.03 6.56
C TYR A 85 8.81 19.30 5.97
N GLY A 86 8.59 20.45 6.63
CA GLY A 86 9.22 21.71 6.24
C GLY A 86 10.75 21.71 6.38
N ARG A 87 11.30 20.83 7.22
CA ARG A 87 12.75 20.58 7.31
C ARG A 87 13.02 19.08 7.37
N GLN A 88 13.57 18.56 6.29
CA GLN A 88 13.93 17.15 6.13
C GLN A 88 15.33 16.89 6.69
N ARG A 89 15.58 15.65 7.12
CA ARG A 89 16.89 15.22 7.67
C ARG A 89 17.27 13.88 7.08
N ILE A 90 18.56 13.72 6.79
CA ILE A 90 19.14 12.42 6.45
C ILE A 90 19.29 11.60 7.72
N VAL A 91 18.95 10.32 7.63
CA VAL A 91 19.22 9.28 8.61
C VAL A 91 19.96 8.13 7.93
N GLU A 92 20.86 7.50 8.66
CA GLU A 92 21.60 6.33 8.21
C GLU A 92 20.92 5.08 8.77
N ILE A 93 20.50 4.18 7.88
CA ILE A 93 19.93 2.89 8.25
C ILE A 93 21.00 1.82 8.06
N PRO A 94 21.37 1.07 9.13
CA PRO A 94 22.31 -0.02 9.01
C PRO A 94 21.68 -1.20 8.26
N ASN A 95 22.40 -1.74 7.29
CA ASN A 95 22.03 -2.92 6.54
C ASN A 95 22.63 -4.18 7.18
N THR A 96 22.04 -5.34 6.90
CA THR A 96 22.49 -6.63 7.42
C THR A 96 23.90 -7.01 6.93
N ASP A 97 24.35 -6.47 5.80
CA ASP A 97 25.67 -6.69 5.22
C ASP A 97 26.78 -5.79 5.82
N GLY A 98 26.44 -4.96 6.82
CA GLY A 98 27.37 -4.04 7.48
C GLY A 98 27.52 -2.69 6.78
N THR A 99 26.85 -2.47 5.65
CA THR A 99 26.76 -1.16 5.00
C THR A 99 25.68 -0.28 5.65
N THR A 100 25.60 0.98 5.24
CA THR A 100 24.53 1.91 5.65
C THR A 100 23.84 2.50 4.43
N THR A 101 22.52 2.60 4.48
CA THR A 101 21.73 3.32 3.48
C THR A 101 21.29 4.66 4.06
N GLU A 102 21.63 5.74 3.35
CA GLU A 102 21.11 7.08 3.67
C GLU A 102 19.67 7.22 3.18
N LEU A 103 18.79 7.64 4.09
CA LEU A 103 17.40 7.95 3.78
C LEU A 103 17.04 9.32 4.33
N GLU A 104 16.24 10.06 3.57
CA GLU A 104 15.67 11.30 4.04
C GLU A 104 14.36 11.03 4.78
N ARG A 105 14.23 11.53 6.01
CA ARG A 105 12.93 11.63 6.71
C ARG A 105 12.07 12.66 5.99
N PHE A 106 11.24 12.17 5.07
CA PHE A 106 10.58 12.98 4.05
C PHE A 106 9.28 13.60 4.55
N GLY A 107 8.48 12.83 5.28
CA GLY A 107 7.18 13.26 5.77
C GLY A 107 6.42 12.17 6.51
N ARG A 108 5.10 12.35 6.61
CA ARG A 108 4.17 11.37 7.18
C ARG A 108 3.06 11.04 6.20
N PHE A 109 2.79 9.75 6.05
CA PHE A 109 1.54 9.27 5.47
C PHE A 109 0.51 9.21 6.59
N VAL A 110 -0.54 10.01 6.51
CA VAL A 110 -1.63 10.08 7.50
C VAL A 110 -2.86 9.40 6.91
N SER A 111 -3.43 8.44 7.62
CA SER A 111 -4.59 7.66 7.16
C SER A 111 -5.39 7.14 8.35
N ALA A 112 -6.48 6.44 8.06
CA ALA A 112 -7.33 5.78 9.04
C ALA A 112 -7.53 4.32 8.66
N PHE A 113 -7.57 3.45 9.66
CA PHE A 113 -7.92 2.04 9.49
C PHE A 113 -9.06 1.67 10.44
N GLY A 114 -10.25 1.51 9.88
CA GLY A 114 -11.48 1.47 10.67
C GLY A 114 -11.72 2.83 11.35
N GLU A 115 -11.86 2.83 12.67
CA GLU A 115 -12.06 4.05 13.48
C GLU A 115 -10.74 4.61 14.04
N ASN A 116 -9.59 4.00 13.71
CA ASN A 116 -8.31 4.39 14.25
C ASN A 116 -7.52 5.22 13.24
N ASP A 117 -7.31 6.49 13.56
CA ASP A 117 -6.36 7.33 12.85
C ASP A 117 -4.93 6.92 13.19
N PHE A 118 -4.06 6.91 12.19
CA PHE A 118 -2.65 6.61 12.37
C PHE A 118 -1.80 7.38 11.35
N TRP A 119 -0.50 7.38 11.60
CA TRP A 119 0.47 7.89 10.64
C TRP A 119 1.67 6.96 10.55
N LEU A 120 2.30 6.94 9.38
CA LEU A 120 3.53 6.21 9.11
C LEU A 120 4.59 7.19 8.62
N GLU A 121 5.79 7.06 9.15
CA GLU A 121 6.93 7.85 8.67
C GLU A 121 7.27 7.43 7.24
N VAL A 122 7.40 8.42 6.35
CA VAL A 122 7.80 8.21 4.95
C VAL A 122 9.25 8.63 4.81
N TYR A 123 10.04 7.71 4.26
CA TYR A 123 11.42 7.94 3.91
C TYR A 123 11.55 8.13 2.41
N ARG A 124 12.54 8.91 1.99
CA ARG A 124 12.88 9.10 0.58
C ARG A 124 14.36 8.78 0.35
N SER A 125 14.67 8.00 -0.67
CA SER A 125 16.07 7.84 -1.09
C SER A 125 16.55 9.14 -1.73
N PRO A 126 17.65 9.75 -1.26
CA PRO A 126 18.22 10.94 -1.90
C PRO A 126 18.83 10.61 -3.27
N GLN A 127 19.16 9.35 -3.54
CA GLN A 127 19.75 8.91 -4.82
C GLN A 127 18.68 8.69 -5.90
N THR A 128 17.57 8.02 -5.56
CA THR A 128 16.53 7.64 -6.55
C THR A 128 15.29 8.53 -6.49
N GLY A 129 15.08 9.26 -5.39
CA GLY A 129 13.85 10.00 -5.12
C GLY A 129 12.65 9.12 -4.75
N GLU A 130 12.83 7.80 -4.69
CA GLU A 130 11.76 6.86 -4.34
C GLU A 130 11.36 6.99 -2.87
N THR A 131 10.06 6.80 -2.59
CA THR A 131 9.51 6.91 -1.23
C THR A 131 9.01 5.58 -0.71
N GLU A 132 9.38 5.28 0.53
CA GLU A 132 9.07 4.03 1.18
C GLU A 132 8.70 4.25 2.66
N ILE A 133 7.86 3.36 3.17
CA ILE A 133 7.47 3.28 4.57
C ILE A 133 8.03 1.99 5.13
N PHE A 134 8.74 2.08 6.26
CA PHE A 134 9.13 0.93 7.07
C PHE A 134 8.25 0.86 8.31
N PHE A 135 7.64 -0.29 8.57
CA PHE A 135 6.66 -0.42 9.65
C PHE A 135 6.64 -1.80 10.29
N LYS A 136 6.09 -1.84 11.49
CA LYS A 136 5.77 -3.05 12.25
C LYS A 136 4.29 -3.04 12.64
N ASP A 137 3.74 -4.21 12.83
CA ASP A 137 2.41 -4.46 13.38
C ASP A 137 2.41 -5.74 14.23
N LEU A 138 1.21 -6.19 14.64
CA LEU A 138 1.02 -7.35 15.49
C LEU A 138 1.40 -8.70 14.82
N THR A 139 1.66 -8.72 13.51
CA THR A 139 2.05 -9.94 12.78
C THR A 139 3.56 -10.20 12.85
N ASN A 140 4.38 -9.18 13.16
CA ASN A 140 5.84 -9.28 13.15
C ASN A 140 6.35 -10.30 14.16
N GLY A 141 7.23 -11.20 13.69
CA GLY A 141 7.80 -12.27 14.51
C GLY A 141 6.85 -13.45 14.75
N HIS A 142 5.61 -13.36 14.29
CA HIS A 142 4.60 -14.41 14.41
C HIS A 142 4.27 -15.03 13.04
N THR A 143 3.72 -14.23 12.14
CA THR A 143 3.34 -14.65 10.77
C THR A 143 4.07 -13.86 9.70
N THR A 144 4.78 -12.80 10.08
CA THR A 144 5.70 -12.05 9.21
C THR A 144 7.08 -11.93 9.84
N TYR A 145 8.08 -11.58 9.02
CA TYR A 145 9.46 -11.38 9.46
C TYR A 145 9.56 -10.37 10.62
N GLY A 146 10.37 -10.68 11.64
CA GLY A 146 10.46 -9.89 12.88
C GLY A 146 11.05 -8.48 12.71
N GLY A 147 11.85 -8.26 11.67
CA GLY A 147 12.49 -6.98 11.40
C GLY A 147 11.53 -5.85 11.02
N GLY A 148 10.34 -6.19 10.52
CA GLY A 148 9.42 -5.22 9.94
C GLY A 148 9.04 -5.57 8.52
N ARG A 149 8.25 -4.70 7.90
CA ARG A 149 7.90 -4.73 6.48
C ARG A 149 8.08 -3.36 5.87
N TYR A 150 8.14 -3.32 4.55
CA TYR A 150 8.21 -2.10 3.78
C TYR A 150 7.03 -1.99 2.82
N ALA A 151 6.60 -0.77 2.54
CA ALA A 151 5.56 -0.46 1.56
C ALA A 151 5.94 0.79 0.78
N ARG A 152 5.70 0.76 -0.54
CA ARG A 152 5.94 1.90 -1.43
C ARG A 152 4.68 2.76 -1.53
N LEU A 153 4.85 4.07 -1.58
CA LEU A 153 3.77 4.98 -1.96
C LEU A 153 3.72 5.06 -3.49
N THR A 154 2.53 4.88 -4.06
CA THR A 154 2.27 4.90 -5.51
C THR A 154 1.14 5.85 -5.84
#